data_AF-A0AAC9B0B5-F1
#
_entry.id   AF-A0AAC9B0B5-F1
#
_cell.length_a   1.000
_cell.length_b   1.000
_cell.length_c   1.000
_cell.angle_alpha   90.00
_cell.angle_beta   90.00
_cell.angle_gamma   90.00
#
_symmetry.space_group_name_H-M   'P 1'
#
loop_
_entity.id
_entity.type
_entity.pdbx_description
1 polymer ?
#
loop_
_entity_poly.entity_id
_entity_poly.type
_entity_poly.pdbx_seq_one_letter_code
_entity_poly.pdbx_strand_id
1 'polypeptide(L)'
;MQQQLHADIYRLQPEKAYPDDYDSLVPVAQNEKDSQSHPKLREPLPDLSQYTKIYVGYPTWWSQPPMIIHSLFEQVDFRGKTVTAFATSGSTPLKDTLATMTNLVKNAGGTLVED
;
A
#
# COMPACT_ATOMS: atom_id res chain seq x y z
N MET A 1 1.23 -17.39 2.98
CA MET A 1 0.72 -16.58 1.87
C MET A 1 1.53 -16.74 0.58
N GLN A 2 2.77 -16.21 0.47
CA GLN A 2 3.58 -16.31 -0.78
C GLN A 2 3.77 -17.74 -1.30
N GLN A 3 4.17 -18.69 -0.43
CA GLN A 3 4.40 -20.09 -0.83
C GLN A 3 3.12 -20.87 -1.15
N GLN A 4 1.95 -20.35 -0.79
CA GLN A 4 0.65 -21.01 -1.01
C GLN A 4 -0.08 -20.49 -2.26
N LEU A 5 0.22 -19.25 -2.69
CA LEU A 5 -0.50 -18.59 -3.78
C LEU A 5 0.23 -18.62 -5.12
N HIS A 6 1.53 -18.99 -5.16
CA HIS A 6 2.37 -18.89 -6.35
C HIS A 6 2.28 -17.51 -7.04
N ALA A 7 2.14 -16.46 -6.23
CA ALA A 7 1.97 -15.10 -6.71
C ALA A 7 3.32 -14.44 -7.00
N ASP A 8 3.35 -13.60 -8.02
CA ASP A 8 4.47 -12.70 -8.27
C ASP A 8 4.55 -11.64 -7.17
N ILE A 9 5.79 -11.28 -6.79
CA ILE A 9 6.04 -10.27 -5.76
C ILE A 9 6.72 -9.06 -6.35
N TYR A 10 6.13 -7.91 -6.07
CA TYR A 10 6.74 -6.62 -6.29
C TYR A 10 6.93 -5.90 -4.95
N ARG A 11 8.15 -5.46 -4.65
CA ARG A 11 8.44 -4.66 -3.46
C ARG A 11 8.30 -3.19 -3.81
N LEU A 12 7.31 -2.52 -3.22
CA LEU A 12 7.15 -1.08 -3.35
C LEU A 12 8.27 -0.35 -2.58
N GLN A 13 8.99 0.53 -3.26
CA GLN A 13 10.10 1.29 -2.67
C GLN A 13 10.03 2.76 -3.07
N PRO A 14 10.27 3.71 -2.14
CA PRO A 14 10.35 5.12 -2.48
C PRO A 14 11.69 5.44 -3.18
N GLU A 15 11.70 6.44 -4.05
CA GLU A 15 12.89 6.96 -4.71
C GLU A 15 13.95 7.41 -3.68
N LYS A 16 13.50 8.15 -2.66
CA LYS A 16 14.30 8.43 -1.47
C LYS A 16 14.05 7.34 -0.45
N ALA A 17 15.06 6.51 -0.21
CA ALA A 17 14.98 5.42 0.77
C ALA A 17 14.55 5.94 2.15
N TYR A 18 13.65 5.21 2.78
CA TYR A 18 13.29 5.40 4.18
C TYR A 18 14.49 5.08 5.08
N PRO A 19 14.63 5.78 6.22
CA PRO A 19 15.59 5.38 7.25
C PRO A 19 15.34 3.94 7.73
N ASP A 20 16.41 3.22 8.04
CA ASP A 20 16.35 1.82 8.47
C ASP A 20 16.02 1.67 9.96
N ASP A 21 16.24 2.72 10.78
CA ASP A 21 15.89 2.75 12.19
C ASP A 21 14.52 3.38 12.43
N TYR A 22 13.81 2.84 13.44
CA TYR A 22 12.44 3.26 13.75
C TYR A 22 12.36 4.74 14.15
N ASP A 23 13.28 5.21 14.99
CA ASP A 23 13.24 6.57 15.54
C ASP A 23 13.42 7.64 14.47
N SER A 24 14.22 7.36 13.43
CA SER A 24 14.37 8.25 12.27
C SER A 24 13.28 8.06 11.22
N LEU A 25 12.68 6.88 11.12
CA LEU A 25 11.58 6.61 10.19
C LEU A 25 10.29 7.33 10.60
N VAL A 26 9.98 7.36 11.89
CA VAL A 26 8.70 7.92 12.39
C VAL A 26 8.49 9.38 11.98
N PRO A 27 9.46 10.31 12.16
CA PRO A 27 9.29 11.69 11.74
C PRO A 27 9.08 11.85 10.23
N VAL A 28 9.74 11.02 9.41
CA VAL A 28 9.58 11.05 7.95
C VAL A 28 8.15 10.63 7.56
N ALA A 29 7.69 9.49 8.07
CA ALA A 29 6.35 8.97 7.79
C ALA A 29 5.25 9.91 8.33
N GLN A 30 5.45 10.52 9.50
CA GLN A 30 4.53 11.51 10.06
C GLN A 30 4.44 12.74 9.17
N ASN A 31 5.59 13.28 8.74
CA ASN A 31 5.62 14.45 7.87
C ASN A 31 4.94 14.16 6.52
N GLU A 32 5.17 13.00 5.92
CA GLU A 32 4.48 12.58 4.69
C GLU A 32 2.96 12.56 4.90
N LYS A 33 2.49 11.96 5.99
CA LYS A 33 1.06 11.94 6.33
C LYS A 33 0.49 13.35 6.52
N ASP A 34 1.12 14.18 7.33
CA ASP A 34 0.59 15.50 7.70
C ASP A 34 0.62 16.48 6.54
N SER A 35 1.60 16.35 5.64
CA SER A 35 1.68 17.14 4.40
C SER A 35 0.90 16.55 3.23
N GLN A 36 0.27 15.38 3.40
CA GLN A 36 -0.32 14.59 2.30
C GLN A 36 0.68 14.39 1.14
N SER A 37 1.96 14.21 1.47
CA SER A 37 3.02 14.00 0.50
C SER A 37 3.01 12.54 0.07
N HIS A 38 2.92 12.32 -1.24
CA HIS A 38 2.94 10.99 -1.85
C HIS A 38 4.34 10.72 -2.40
N PRO A 39 5.14 9.84 -1.76
CA PRO A 39 6.51 9.59 -2.18
C PRO A 39 6.57 9.09 -3.62
N LYS A 40 7.55 9.58 -4.38
CA LYS A 40 7.86 9.03 -5.69
C LYS A 40 8.36 7.60 -5.53
N LEU A 41 8.01 6.74 -6.47
CA LEU A 41 8.47 5.35 -6.47
C LEU A 41 9.85 5.27 -7.11
N ARG A 42 10.69 4.39 -6.56
CA ARG A 42 12.06 4.16 -7.05
C ARG A 42 12.07 3.59 -8.46
N GLU A 43 11.19 2.63 -8.70
CA GLU A 43 11.06 1.92 -9.97
C GLU A 43 9.63 2.11 -10.49
N PRO A 44 9.43 2.14 -11.83
CA PRO A 44 8.10 2.07 -12.41
C PRO A 44 7.36 0.82 -11.94
N LEU A 45 6.05 0.95 -11.76
CA LEU A 45 5.22 -0.19 -11.38
C LEU A 45 5.14 -1.21 -12.53
N PRO A 46 5.10 -2.52 -12.22
CA PRO A 46 4.99 -3.55 -13.24
C PRO A 46 3.63 -3.45 -13.95
N ASP A 47 3.56 -3.95 -15.19
CA ASP A 47 2.28 -4.08 -15.87
C ASP A 47 1.37 -5.04 -15.10
N LEU A 48 0.27 -4.49 -14.57
CA LEU A 48 -0.71 -5.26 -13.83
C LEU A 48 -1.81 -5.86 -14.72
N SER A 49 -1.78 -5.66 -16.05
CA SER A 49 -2.84 -6.06 -16.98
C SER A 49 -3.25 -7.54 -16.85
N GLN A 50 -2.27 -8.44 -16.69
CA GLN A 50 -2.48 -9.87 -16.55
C GLN A 50 -3.07 -10.30 -15.19
N TYR A 51 -3.07 -9.42 -14.19
CA TYR A 51 -3.51 -9.76 -12.84
C TYR A 51 -4.93 -9.24 -12.57
N THR A 52 -5.78 -10.13 -12.07
CA THR A 52 -7.13 -9.80 -11.60
C THR A 52 -7.20 -9.73 -10.07
N LYS A 53 -6.31 -10.43 -9.36
CA LYS A 53 -6.20 -10.41 -7.90
C LYS A 53 -4.88 -9.77 -7.49
N ILE A 54 -4.95 -8.71 -6.68
CA ILE A 54 -3.78 -8.00 -6.15
C ILE A 54 -3.83 -8.05 -4.63
N TYR A 55 -2.72 -8.47 -4.02
CA TYR A 55 -2.56 -8.43 -2.58
C TYR A 55 -1.66 -7.26 -2.20
N VAL A 56 -2.14 -6.37 -1.32
CA VAL A 56 -1.39 -5.17 -0.92
C VAL A 56 -1.06 -5.26 0.57
N GLY A 57 0.23 -5.44 0.85
CA GLY A 57 0.78 -5.55 2.20
C GLY A 57 1.42 -4.25 2.68
N TYR A 58 1.10 -3.82 3.90
CA TYR A 58 1.71 -2.62 4.49
C TYR A 58 1.78 -2.65 6.02
N PRO A 59 2.72 -1.92 6.64
CA PRO A 59 2.64 -1.65 8.07
C PRO A 59 1.52 -0.66 8.38
N THR A 60 0.87 -0.78 9.54
CA THR A 60 -0.10 0.23 9.99
C THR A 60 0.60 1.41 10.67
N TRP A 61 0.33 2.63 10.20
CA TRP A 61 0.86 3.88 10.75
C TRP A 61 -0.28 4.85 11.08
N TRP A 62 -0.45 5.22 12.35
CA TRP A 62 -1.58 6.06 12.82
C TRP A 62 -2.94 5.61 12.28
N SER A 63 -3.20 4.30 12.32
CA SER A 63 -4.45 3.67 11.84
C SER A 63 -4.74 3.85 10.35
N GLN A 64 -3.72 4.11 9.52
CA GLN A 64 -3.84 4.18 8.06
C GLN A 64 -2.67 3.49 7.36
N PRO A 65 -2.80 3.14 6.07
CA PRO A 65 -1.64 2.77 5.27
C PRO A 65 -0.64 3.93 5.16
N PRO A 66 0.66 3.67 4.98
CA PRO A 66 1.66 4.71 4.74
C PRO A 66 1.41 5.42 3.40
N MET A 67 1.88 6.66 3.26
CA MET A 67 1.61 7.47 2.07
C MET A 67 2.15 6.88 0.76
N ILE A 68 3.19 6.04 0.80
CA ILE A 68 3.64 5.33 -0.40
C ILE A 68 2.57 4.38 -0.99
N ILE A 69 1.62 3.90 -0.20
CA ILE A 69 0.48 3.13 -0.71
C ILE A 69 -0.47 4.03 -1.51
N HIS A 70 -0.59 5.31 -1.17
CA HIS A 70 -1.34 6.26 -2.00
C HIS A 70 -0.67 6.39 -3.38
N SER A 71 0.66 6.52 -3.41
CA SER A 71 1.44 6.58 -4.65
C SER A 71 1.20 5.38 -5.59
N LEU A 72 0.97 4.18 -5.03
CA LEU A 72 0.60 2.99 -5.81
C LEU A 72 -0.75 3.17 -6.53
N PHE A 73 -1.78 3.60 -5.80
CA PHE A 73 -3.14 3.73 -6.35
C PHE A 73 -3.32 4.93 -7.27
N GLU A 74 -2.43 5.93 -7.20
CA GLU A 74 -2.42 7.06 -8.13
C GLU A 74 -1.77 6.74 -9.48
N GLN A 75 -0.87 5.75 -9.52
CA GLN A 75 -0.06 5.46 -10.70
C GLN A 75 -0.56 4.27 -11.51
N VAL A 76 -1.55 3.52 -11.02
CA VAL A 76 -2.04 2.30 -11.67
C VAL A 76 -3.55 2.27 -11.74
N ASP A 77 -4.04 1.78 -12.88
CA ASP A 77 -5.44 1.49 -13.10
C ASP A 77 -5.82 0.12 -12.50
N PHE A 78 -6.73 0.13 -11.54
CA PHE A 78 -7.24 -1.07 -10.89
C PHE A 78 -8.62 -1.51 -11.42
N ARG A 79 -9.11 -0.93 -12.53
CA ARG A 79 -10.38 -1.34 -13.15
C ARG A 79 -10.42 -2.84 -13.44
N GLY A 80 -11.49 -3.48 -12.97
CA GLY A 80 -11.70 -4.92 -13.12
C GLY A 80 -10.81 -5.80 -12.22
N LYS A 81 -10.04 -5.20 -11.31
CA LYS A 81 -9.17 -5.90 -10.36
C LYS A 81 -9.77 -5.91 -8.96
N THR A 82 -9.55 -7.00 -8.23
CA THR A 82 -9.85 -7.12 -6.81
C THR A 82 -8.58 -6.95 -5.99
N VAL A 83 -8.67 -6.15 -4.93
CA VAL A 83 -7.57 -5.89 -4.01
C VAL A 83 -7.88 -6.49 -2.66
N THR A 84 -6.96 -7.30 -2.14
CA THR A 84 -7.01 -7.81 -0.75
C THR A 84 -5.90 -7.13 0.04
N ALA A 85 -6.27 -6.39 1.07
CA ALA A 85 -5.32 -5.70 1.94
C ALA A 85 -4.89 -6.62 3.09
N PHE A 86 -3.61 -6.59 3.46
CA PHE A 86 -3.13 -7.18 4.69
C PHE A 86 -2.15 -6.23 5.39
N ALA A 87 -2.21 -6.18 6.71
CA ALA A 87 -1.38 -5.28 7.48
C ALA A 87 -0.67 -5.99 8.62
N THR A 88 0.57 -5.57 8.86
CA THR A 88 1.33 -5.93 10.07
C THR A 88 1.31 -4.75 11.01
N SER A 89 0.90 -4.96 12.26
CA SER A 89 0.85 -3.91 13.28
C SER A 89 1.31 -4.45 14.64
N GLY A 90 1.71 -3.55 15.54
CA GLY A 90 2.01 -3.90 16.93
C GLY A 90 0.77 -4.06 17.82
N SER A 91 -0.39 -3.54 17.40
CA SER A 91 -1.63 -3.53 18.19
C SER A 91 -2.89 -3.07 17.41
N THR A 92 -2.73 -2.33 16.32
CA THR A 92 -3.86 -1.79 15.54
C THR A 92 -4.49 -2.84 14.61
N PRO A 93 -5.78 -3.16 14.73
CA PRO A 93 -6.44 -4.08 13.82
C PRO A 93 -6.48 -3.54 12.39
N LEU A 94 -6.40 -4.44 11.39
CA LEU A 94 -6.51 -4.09 9.96
C LEU A 94 -7.73 -3.22 9.66
N LYS A 95 -8.86 -3.48 10.34
CA LYS A 95 -10.15 -2.79 10.18
C LYS A 95 -10.03 -1.26 10.21
N ASP A 96 -9.10 -0.73 11.01
CA ASP A 96 -8.95 0.70 11.18
C ASP A 96 -8.35 1.35 9.92
N THR A 97 -7.62 0.57 9.11
CA THR A 97 -7.03 1.00 7.83
C THR A 97 -7.94 0.76 6.62
N LEU A 98 -8.98 -0.08 6.76
CA LEU A 98 -9.82 -0.51 5.64
C LEU A 98 -10.63 0.63 5.02
N ALA A 99 -11.01 1.65 5.81
CA ALA A 99 -11.70 2.82 5.28
C ALA A 99 -10.84 3.56 4.23
N THR A 100 -9.57 3.79 4.56
CA THR A 100 -8.60 4.43 3.65
C THR A 100 -8.36 3.55 2.42
N MET A 101 -8.12 2.25 2.61
CA MET A 101 -7.94 1.32 1.49
C MET A 101 -9.16 1.26 0.57
N THR A 102 -10.36 1.24 1.13
CA THR A 102 -11.60 1.24 0.34
C THR A 102 -11.67 2.46 -0.57
N ASN A 103 -11.33 3.63 -0.06
CA ASN A 103 -11.33 4.86 -0.84
C ASN A 103 -10.27 4.83 -1.95
N LEU A 104 -9.04 4.42 -1.62
CA LEU A 104 -7.95 4.31 -2.59
C LEU A 104 -8.29 3.34 -3.72
N VAL A 105 -8.77 2.14 -3.37
CA VAL A 105 -9.12 1.10 -4.34
C VAL A 105 -10.27 1.55 -5.25
N LYS A 106 -11.32 2.14 -4.66
CA LYS A 106 -12.47 2.65 -5.44
C LYS A 106 -12.08 3.78 -6.39
N ASN A 107 -11.26 4.72 -5.92
CA ASN A 107 -10.80 5.84 -6.75
C ASN A 107 -9.96 5.37 -7.94
N ALA A 108 -9.20 4.28 -7.76
CA ALA A 108 -8.45 3.64 -8.84
C ALA A 108 -9.29 2.65 -9.70
N GLY A 109 -10.61 2.57 -9.46
CA GLY A 109 -11.54 1.74 -10.24
C GLY A 109 -11.59 0.25 -9.85
N GLY A 110 -10.88 -0.15 -8.80
CA GLY A 110 -10.86 -1.52 -8.29
C GLY A 110 -11.96 -1.82 -7.28
N THR A 111 -11.96 -3.06 -6.77
CA THR A 111 -12.84 -3.51 -5.68
C THR A 111 -12.01 -4.05 -4.53
N LEU A 112 -12.20 -3.52 -3.32
CA LEU A 112 -11.60 -4.09 -2.10
C LEU A 112 -12.41 -5.33 -1.69
N VAL A 113 -11.72 -6.44 -1.44
CA VAL A 113 -12.32 -7.69 -0.97
C VAL A 113 -11.62 -8.19 0.30
N GLU A 114 -12.37 -8.89 1.13
CA GLU A 114 -11.85 -9.63 2.28
C GLU A 114 -11.74 -11.11 1.85
N ASP A 115 -10.55 -11.71 2.00
CA ASP A 115 -10.31 -13.16 1.79
C ASP A 115 -10.27 -13.88 3.15
#